data_AF-A0A517U5X6-F1
#
_entry.id   AF-A0A517U5X6-F1
#
_cell.length_a   1.000
_cell.length_b   1.000
_cell.length_c   1.000
_cell.angle_alpha   90.00
_cell.angle_beta   90.00
_cell.angle_gamma   90.00
#
_symmetry.space_group_name_H-M   'P 1'
#
loop_
_entity.id
_entity.type
_entity.pdbx_description
1 polymer ?
#
loop_
_entity_poly.entity_id
_entity_poly.type
_entity_poly.pdbx_seq_one_letter_code
_entity_poly.pdbx_strand_id
1 'polypeptide(L)'
;MDRDGTARTTRLLVIDDARGFISIRRTRSLAVAISSFLRRARCAVVVQFSCLPLALLASLAVAFSFGGCAPQSAREVIVYTSLDEEFSKPIFAEFTRETGIEVRGQFDVESTKSVGLTQRIMKERARPPCDLFWNNEAVNTLRLDREGLLADYDSPMGRQFPPQYRSPTGTWHGFAARARVLIVNTKLVSEAERPDSIFDLVDPQWKDRCGIAKPLAGTTATHAACLFAAWGDERAEAFFAALKGNCRVLGGNKQVARAVAGGELAFGLTDTDDAIVELEAGMPVAIVFPDQRPAVGGDVALGTLKIPNTLAIIRGAERRTEAELLLDYLLSPAVEERLAGGPSAQIPLNPAVTTRSRAAPQDPLVWMEVDFNTAAAKWDHAARFLRDEFATAE
;
A
#
# COMPACT_ATOMS: atom_id res chain seq x y z
N MET A 1 49.43 -8.68 -43.52
CA MET A 1 48.87 -9.06 -42.20
C MET A 1 47.53 -9.67 -42.51
N ASP A 2 47.51 -10.99 -42.68
CA ASP A 2 46.32 -11.74 -43.05
C ASP A 2 46.60 -13.22 -42.74
N ARG A 3 45.66 -13.89 -42.08
CA ARG A 3 45.45 -15.35 -42.08
C ARG A 3 44.29 -15.73 -41.15
N ASP A 4 43.20 -16.14 -41.80
CA ASP A 4 42.33 -17.29 -41.55
C ASP A 4 42.50 -18.10 -40.25
N GLY A 5 41.36 -18.53 -39.69
CA GLY A 5 41.37 -19.74 -38.85
C GLY A 5 40.14 -20.03 -37.99
N THR A 6 39.08 -20.55 -38.63
CA THR A 6 38.23 -21.68 -38.16
C THR A 6 37.66 -21.72 -36.73
N ALA A 7 36.33 -21.73 -36.70
CA ALA A 7 35.48 -22.20 -35.61
C ALA A 7 35.62 -23.72 -35.35
N ARG A 8 35.58 -24.13 -34.06
CA ARG A 8 35.10 -25.43 -33.57
C ARG A 8 35.05 -25.42 -32.04
N THR A 9 33.86 -25.51 -31.44
CA THR A 9 33.70 -26.10 -30.11
C THR A 9 32.32 -26.73 -30.01
N THR A 10 32.29 -28.05 -30.18
CA THR A 10 31.11 -28.90 -30.00
C THR A 10 31.24 -29.63 -28.67
N ARG A 11 30.20 -29.47 -27.85
CA ARG A 11 29.65 -30.35 -26.79
C ARG A 11 30.60 -31.37 -26.13
N LEU A 12 30.75 -31.25 -24.81
CA LEU A 12 31.00 -32.40 -23.95
C LEU A 12 29.69 -32.75 -23.21
N LEU A 13 29.13 -33.92 -23.56
CA LEU A 13 28.11 -34.61 -22.79
C LEU A 13 28.74 -35.15 -21.50
N VAL A 14 28.04 -34.96 -20.39
CA VAL A 14 28.23 -35.66 -19.11
C VAL A 14 27.12 -36.70 -19.01
N ILE A 15 27.45 -37.96 -18.75
CA ILE A 15 26.69 -39.02 -18.03
C ILE A 15 27.44 -40.36 -18.19
N ASP A 16 27.90 -40.94 -17.07
CA ASP A 16 27.53 -42.25 -16.48
C ASP A 16 28.71 -42.86 -15.70
N ASP A 17 28.59 -42.98 -14.38
CA ASP A 17 28.19 -44.18 -13.58
C ASP A 17 29.39 -45.06 -13.19
N ALA A 18 29.71 -45.06 -11.88
CA ALA A 18 30.45 -46.13 -11.24
C ALA A 18 30.22 -46.14 -9.72
N ARG A 19 29.58 -47.22 -9.30
CA ARG A 19 29.22 -47.64 -7.93
C ARG A 19 30.45 -47.80 -7.03
N GLY A 20 30.31 -47.42 -5.76
CA GLY A 20 31.29 -47.73 -4.70
C GLY A 20 30.63 -47.85 -3.33
N PHE A 21 30.33 -49.09 -2.93
CA PHE A 21 29.93 -49.49 -1.58
C PHE A 21 31.14 -49.38 -0.62
N ILE A 22 30.99 -48.72 0.54
CA ILE A 22 31.84 -48.95 1.71
C ILE A 22 30.96 -49.13 2.94
N SER A 23 31.18 -50.24 3.63
CA SER A 23 30.41 -50.71 4.78
C SER A 23 31.25 -50.67 6.06
N ILE A 24 30.56 -50.40 7.19
CA ILE A 24 30.79 -50.89 8.56
C ILE A 24 32.07 -50.43 9.29
N ARG A 25 31.91 -49.69 10.41
CA ARG A 25 32.06 -50.23 11.79
C ARG A 25 31.67 -49.17 12.84
N ARG A 26 30.58 -49.45 13.56
CA ARG A 26 30.29 -48.92 14.89
C ARG A 26 31.17 -49.65 15.90
N THR A 27 31.77 -48.93 16.85
CA THR A 27 32.30 -49.51 18.09
C THR A 27 31.69 -48.80 19.30
N ARG A 28 30.87 -49.56 20.04
CA ARG A 28 30.54 -49.34 21.44
C ARG A 28 31.37 -50.34 22.27
N SER A 29 31.98 -49.88 23.37
CA SER A 29 32.12 -50.59 24.66
C SER A 29 33.02 -49.73 25.57
N LEU A 30 32.54 -49.20 26.68
CA LEU A 30 32.19 -49.82 27.98
C LEU A 30 33.40 -49.88 28.94
N ALA A 31 33.20 -49.19 30.07
CA ALA A 31 33.88 -49.19 31.37
C ALA A 31 34.78 -50.37 31.73
N VAL A 32 35.86 -50.09 32.48
CA VAL A 32 36.36 -50.78 33.71
C VAL A 32 37.69 -50.13 34.16
N ALA A 33 37.93 -50.15 35.48
CA ALA A 33 39.10 -49.67 36.25
C ALA A 33 38.98 -48.18 36.66
N ILE A 34 38.91 -47.81 37.93
CA ILE A 34 39.82 -48.18 39.02
C ILE A 34 39.04 -48.19 40.35
N SER A 35 39.10 -49.32 41.05
CA SER A 35 38.79 -49.43 42.47
C SER A 35 40.04 -49.88 43.21
N SER A 36 40.12 -49.49 44.48
CA SER A 36 41.12 -49.88 45.49
C SER A 36 42.42 -49.08 45.57
N PHE A 37 42.41 -48.00 46.36
CA PHE A 37 43.53 -47.73 47.26
C PHE A 37 43.00 -47.18 48.60
N LEU A 38 43.10 -48.06 49.60
CA LEU A 38 43.29 -47.77 51.03
C LEU A 38 42.14 -47.18 51.86
N ARG A 39 41.39 -48.12 52.47
CA ARG A 39 40.94 -48.04 53.86
C ARG A 39 42.15 -47.92 54.80
N ARG A 40 42.14 -46.95 55.72
CA ARG A 40 42.47 -47.05 57.17
C ARG A 40 43.01 -45.72 57.69
N ALA A 41 42.15 -44.94 58.34
CA ALA A 41 42.47 -44.23 59.58
C ALA A 41 41.16 -43.73 60.20
N ARG A 42 40.66 -44.48 61.18
CA ARG A 42 39.69 -43.99 62.17
C ARG A 42 40.49 -43.20 63.20
N CYS A 43 40.09 -41.98 63.50
CA CYS A 43 40.18 -41.43 64.85
C CYS A 43 39.15 -40.33 65.03
N ALA A 44 38.45 -40.43 66.15
CA ALA A 44 37.28 -39.66 66.52
C ALA A 44 37.65 -38.23 66.93
N VAL A 45 36.84 -37.26 66.50
CA VAL A 45 36.60 -36.03 67.26
C VAL A 45 35.09 -35.81 67.24
N VAL A 46 34.46 -36.21 68.34
CA VAL A 46 33.16 -35.71 68.77
C VAL A 46 33.43 -34.33 69.36
N VAL A 47 32.83 -33.24 68.84
CA VAL A 47 32.45 -32.05 69.62
C VAL A 47 31.44 -31.19 68.83
N GLN A 48 30.30 -30.98 69.49
CA GLN A 48 29.31 -29.89 69.41
C GLN A 48 28.59 -29.55 68.10
N PHE A 49 27.30 -29.91 68.10
CA PHE A 49 26.22 -29.12 67.53
C PHE A 49 26.31 -27.65 67.98
N SER A 50 26.31 -26.73 67.01
CA SER A 50 25.89 -25.36 67.22
C SER A 50 25.18 -24.90 65.96
N CYS A 51 23.90 -24.59 66.13
CA CYS A 51 23.00 -24.01 65.15
C CYS A 51 23.59 -22.76 64.50
N LEU A 52 24.18 -22.88 63.31
CA LEU A 52 24.18 -21.82 62.31
C LEU A 52 23.36 -22.29 61.10
N PRO A 53 22.01 -22.23 61.16
CA PRO A 53 21.15 -22.76 60.13
C PRO A 53 20.75 -21.67 59.14
N LEU A 54 20.75 -22.01 57.85
CA LEU A 54 19.90 -21.45 56.78
C LEU A 54 19.98 -19.96 56.40
N ALA A 55 20.50 -19.05 57.22
CA ALA A 55 20.44 -17.61 56.92
C ALA A 55 21.33 -17.20 55.72
N LEU A 56 22.49 -17.84 55.53
CA LEU A 56 23.43 -17.50 54.47
C LEU A 56 23.01 -18.02 53.08
N LEU A 57 22.20 -19.08 53.03
CA LEU A 57 21.65 -19.65 51.79
C LEU A 57 20.38 -18.93 51.34
N ALA A 58 19.61 -18.33 52.27
CA ALA A 58 18.48 -17.47 51.93
C ALA A 58 18.91 -16.11 51.34
N SER A 59 20.06 -15.57 51.77
CA SER A 59 20.61 -14.32 51.23
C SER A 59 21.15 -14.42 49.80
N LEU A 60 21.50 -15.62 49.31
CA LEU A 60 21.93 -15.82 47.92
C LEU A 60 20.76 -16.06 46.96
N ALA A 61 19.60 -16.50 47.47
CA ALA A 61 18.38 -16.69 46.68
C ALA A 61 17.62 -15.37 46.42
N VAL A 62 17.75 -14.36 47.30
CA VAL A 62 17.13 -13.04 47.10
C VAL A 62 17.91 -12.17 46.10
N ALA A 63 19.20 -12.42 45.91
CA ALA A 63 20.03 -11.69 44.95
C ALA A 63 19.80 -12.08 43.47
N PHE A 64 19.09 -13.19 43.21
CA PHE A 64 18.77 -13.64 41.84
C PHE A 64 17.36 -13.23 41.37
N SER A 65 16.55 -12.61 42.22
CA SER A 65 15.18 -12.17 41.89
C SER A 65 15.10 -10.76 41.31
N PHE A 66 16.24 -10.08 41.14
CA PHE A 66 16.35 -8.79 40.42
C PHE A 66 16.97 -8.96 39.02
N GLY A 67 16.81 -10.15 38.43
CA GLY A 67 17.21 -10.43 37.06
C GLY A 67 16.27 -9.80 36.03
N GLY A 68 16.57 -8.57 35.64
CA GLY A 68 16.33 -8.10 34.27
C GLY A 68 14.92 -7.62 33.91
N CYS A 69 14.53 -6.43 34.37
CA CYS A 69 13.86 -5.52 33.46
C CYS A 69 14.91 -5.03 32.44
N ALA A 70 15.22 -5.87 31.44
CA ALA A 70 15.76 -5.32 30.21
C ALA A 70 14.71 -4.29 29.71
N PRO A 71 15.10 -3.06 29.35
CA PRO A 71 14.16 -2.15 28.71
C PRO A 71 13.62 -2.90 27.49
N GLN A 72 12.33 -3.23 27.53
CA GLN A 72 11.64 -3.73 26.35
C GLN A 72 11.87 -2.67 25.29
N SER A 73 12.62 -2.99 24.24
CA SER A 73 12.79 -2.07 23.11
C SER A 73 11.40 -1.62 22.73
N ALA A 74 11.16 -0.31 22.71
CA ALA A 74 9.86 0.23 22.34
C ALA A 74 9.42 -0.44 21.04
N ARG A 75 8.28 -1.13 21.08
CA ARG A 75 7.75 -1.81 19.90
C ARG A 75 7.41 -0.72 18.90
N GLU A 76 7.89 -0.85 17.68
CA GLU A 76 7.63 0.12 16.62
C GLU A 76 7.20 -0.60 15.34
N VAL A 77 6.65 0.14 14.39
CA VAL A 77 6.35 -0.31 13.03
C VAL A 77 6.66 0.81 12.05
N ILE A 78 7.42 0.51 11.00
CA ILE A 78 7.75 1.49 9.97
C ILE A 78 6.72 1.42 8.86
N VAL A 79 6.03 2.54 8.63
CA VAL A 79 4.95 2.63 7.65
C VAL A 79 5.32 3.61 6.57
N TYR A 80 5.29 3.19 5.31
CA TYR A 80 5.30 4.12 4.18
C TYR A 80 3.86 4.44 3.83
N THR A 81 3.51 5.73 3.74
CA THR A 81 2.13 6.14 3.47
C THR A 81 2.04 7.26 2.45
N SER A 82 1.17 7.08 1.45
CA SER A 82 0.82 8.14 0.50
C SER A 82 -0.55 8.77 0.77
N LEU A 83 -1.23 8.33 1.84
CA LEU A 83 -2.38 9.07 2.35
C LEU A 83 -1.90 10.36 3.01
N ASP A 84 -2.64 11.44 2.78
CA ASP A 84 -2.34 12.75 3.35
C ASP A 84 -2.11 12.67 4.86
N GLU A 85 -1.06 13.36 5.29
CA GLU A 85 -0.58 13.34 6.67
C GLU A 85 -1.67 13.75 7.67
N GLU A 86 -2.49 14.74 7.28
CA GLU A 86 -3.62 15.25 8.06
C GLU A 86 -4.68 14.20 8.38
N PHE A 87 -4.80 13.15 7.55
CA PHE A 87 -5.76 12.06 7.76
C PHE A 87 -5.13 10.85 8.44
N SER A 88 -3.87 10.52 8.13
CA SER A 88 -3.21 9.30 8.60
C SER A 88 -2.57 9.45 9.99
N LYS A 89 -1.91 10.58 10.31
CA LYS A 89 -1.26 10.77 11.62
C LYS A 89 -2.20 10.61 12.82
N PRO A 90 -3.43 11.16 12.81
CA PRO A 90 -4.35 10.99 13.93
C PRO A 90 -4.81 9.54 14.16
N ILE A 91 -4.77 8.70 13.12
CA ILE A 91 -5.10 7.27 13.20
C ILE A 91 -3.91 6.50 13.79
N PHE A 92 -2.69 6.81 13.33
CA PHE A 92 -1.47 6.23 13.89
C PHE A 92 -1.28 6.56 15.38
N ALA A 93 -1.54 7.81 15.77
CA ALA A 93 -1.46 8.23 17.17
C ALA A 93 -2.46 7.46 18.06
N GLU A 94 -3.66 7.19 17.54
CA GLU A 94 -4.67 6.39 18.25
C GLU A 94 -4.21 4.95 18.43
N PHE A 95 -3.76 4.30 17.36
CA PHE A 95 -3.19 2.95 17.42
C PHE A 95 -2.04 2.86 18.43
N THR A 96 -1.12 3.82 18.41
CA THR A 96 -0.01 3.87 19.37
C THR A 96 -0.50 4.04 20.80
N ARG A 97 -1.54 4.85 21.03
CA ARG A 97 -2.14 5.04 22.36
C ARG A 97 -2.80 3.76 22.87
N GLU A 98 -3.50 3.03 22.02
CA GLU A 98 -4.21 1.80 22.39
C GLU A 98 -3.28 0.60 22.61
N THR A 99 -2.22 0.49 21.81
CA THR A 99 -1.39 -0.72 21.76
C THR A 99 -0.01 -0.56 22.38
N GLY A 100 0.46 0.68 22.56
CA GLY A 100 1.83 0.99 22.94
C GLY A 100 2.87 0.75 21.84
N ILE A 101 2.45 0.44 20.60
CA ILE A 101 3.33 0.24 19.44
C ILE A 101 3.51 1.60 18.73
N GLU A 102 4.74 2.10 18.65
CA GLU A 102 5.08 3.36 17.97
C GLU A 102 4.96 3.20 16.44
N VAL A 103 4.15 4.04 15.79
CA VAL A 103 4.08 4.05 14.32
C VAL A 103 5.03 5.12 13.76
N ARG A 104 6.02 4.70 12.99
CA ARG A 104 6.96 5.59 12.29
C ARG A 104 6.58 5.75 10.83
N GLY A 105 5.82 6.81 10.55
CA GLY A 105 5.35 7.14 9.22
C GLY A 105 6.39 7.87 8.36
N GLN A 106 6.65 7.35 7.17
CA GLN A 106 7.29 8.06 6.06
C GLN A 106 6.20 8.47 5.07
N PHE A 107 5.98 9.79 4.95
CA PHE A 107 4.95 10.37 4.10
C PHE A 107 5.50 10.70 2.71
N ASP A 108 4.62 10.69 1.71
CA ASP A 108 4.94 11.07 0.32
C ASP A 108 4.85 12.59 0.10
N VAL A 109 5.36 13.04 -1.05
CA VAL A 109 5.21 14.40 -1.55
C VAL A 109 4.18 14.39 -2.70
N GLU A 110 3.28 15.38 -2.73
CA GLU A 110 2.13 15.40 -3.66
C GLU A 110 2.52 15.23 -5.13
N SER A 111 3.61 15.86 -5.58
CA SER A 111 4.07 15.81 -6.98
C SER A 111 4.54 14.42 -7.45
N THR A 112 4.87 13.53 -6.52
CA THR A 112 5.34 12.15 -6.80
C THR A 112 4.47 11.09 -6.12
N LYS A 113 3.26 11.47 -5.69
CA LYS A 113 2.40 10.68 -4.82
C LYS A 113 2.26 9.23 -5.27
N SER A 114 2.47 8.34 -4.31
CA SER A 114 2.58 6.88 -4.41
C SER A 114 3.79 6.38 -5.19
N VAL A 115 4.12 7.01 -6.33
CA VAL A 115 5.22 6.57 -7.20
C VAL A 115 6.56 6.63 -6.48
N GLY A 116 6.83 7.71 -5.74
CA GLY A 116 8.06 7.88 -4.98
C GLY A 116 8.28 6.76 -3.96
N LEU A 117 7.27 6.50 -3.13
CA LEU A 117 7.32 5.44 -2.12
C LEU A 117 7.38 4.04 -2.73
N THR A 118 6.62 3.76 -3.79
CA THR A 118 6.70 2.48 -4.50
C THR A 118 8.10 2.24 -5.08
N GLN A 119 8.69 3.22 -5.76
CA GLN A 119 10.04 3.09 -6.29
C GLN A 119 11.07 2.90 -5.18
N ARG A 120 10.85 3.53 -4.02
CA ARG A 120 11.69 3.33 -2.83
C ARG A 120 11.60 1.89 -2.32
N ILE A 121 10.40 1.34 -2.15
CA ILE A 121 10.19 -0.06 -1.75
C ILE A 121 10.89 -1.02 -2.72
N MET A 122 10.74 -0.79 -4.03
CA MET A 122 11.40 -1.61 -5.07
C MET A 122 12.93 -1.59 -4.94
N LYS A 123 13.53 -0.42 -4.63
CA LYS A 123 14.98 -0.27 -4.43
C LYS A 123 15.45 -0.91 -3.12
N GLU A 124 14.64 -0.84 -2.07
CA GLU A 124 14.96 -1.33 -0.73
C GLU A 124 14.71 -2.85 -0.56
N ARG A 125 14.18 -3.54 -1.58
CA ARG A 125 13.77 -4.96 -1.55
C ARG A 125 14.76 -5.97 -0.96
N ALA A 126 16.06 -5.69 -1.03
CA ALA A 126 17.08 -6.59 -0.50
C ALA A 126 17.13 -6.59 1.04
N ARG A 127 16.77 -5.45 1.66
CA ARG A 127 16.69 -5.26 3.11
C ARG A 127 15.66 -4.16 3.39
N PRO A 128 14.36 -4.49 3.38
CA PRO A 128 13.30 -3.49 3.47
C PRO A 128 13.24 -2.90 4.89
N PRO A 129 13.41 -1.58 5.06
CA PRO A 129 13.14 -0.94 6.34
C PRO A 129 11.64 -0.74 6.57
N CYS A 130 10.84 -0.66 5.51
CA CYS A 130 9.38 -0.52 5.57
C CYS A 130 8.74 -1.86 5.95
N ASP A 131 7.82 -1.83 6.93
CA ASP A 131 7.09 -3.01 7.38
C ASP A 131 5.69 -3.08 6.73
N LEU A 132 4.99 -1.93 6.66
CA LEU A 132 3.65 -1.80 6.09
C LEU A 132 3.58 -0.63 5.10
N PHE A 133 2.93 -0.84 3.95
CA PHE A 133 2.64 0.20 2.97
C PHE A 133 1.15 0.53 3.00
N TRP A 134 0.81 1.77 3.32
CA TRP A 134 -0.53 2.35 3.16
C TRP A 134 -0.54 3.28 1.96
N ASN A 135 -1.05 2.77 0.85
CA ASN A 135 -1.15 3.53 -0.38
C ASN A 135 -2.55 4.12 -0.55
N ASN A 136 -2.64 5.33 -1.08
CA ASN A 136 -3.87 6.04 -1.35
C ASN A 136 -4.45 5.74 -2.76
N GLU A 137 -3.84 4.80 -3.48
CA GLU A 137 -4.29 4.28 -4.77
C GLU A 137 -3.92 2.79 -4.90
N ALA A 138 -4.41 2.11 -5.93
CA ALA A 138 -4.31 0.66 -6.05
C ALA A 138 -3.15 0.20 -6.93
N VAL A 139 -2.94 0.85 -8.08
CA VAL A 139 -2.09 0.32 -9.15
C VAL A 139 -0.65 0.15 -8.70
N ASN A 140 -0.04 1.09 -7.97
CA ASN A 140 1.35 0.89 -7.56
C ASN A 140 1.52 -0.17 -6.47
N THR A 141 0.52 -0.39 -5.62
CA THR A 141 0.54 -1.53 -4.68
C THR A 141 0.49 -2.85 -5.44
N LEU A 142 -0.39 -2.96 -6.44
CA LEU A 142 -0.47 -4.18 -7.26
C LEU A 142 0.78 -4.38 -8.13
N ARG A 143 1.50 -3.32 -8.50
CA ARG A 143 2.83 -3.45 -9.13
C ARG A 143 3.85 -4.07 -8.17
N LEU A 144 3.86 -3.70 -6.90
CA LEU A 144 4.71 -4.35 -5.89
C LEU A 144 4.35 -5.83 -5.72
N ASP A 145 3.06 -6.16 -5.78
CA ASP A 145 2.58 -7.55 -5.71
C ASP A 145 3.12 -8.39 -6.87
N ARG A 146 3.05 -7.84 -8.10
CA ARG A 146 3.56 -8.49 -9.32
C ARG A 146 5.07 -8.71 -9.29
N GLU A 147 5.82 -7.84 -8.61
CA GLU A 147 7.26 -7.99 -8.38
C GLU A 147 7.58 -8.96 -7.22
N GLY A 148 6.56 -9.54 -6.58
CA GLY A 148 6.71 -10.45 -5.45
C GLY A 148 7.18 -9.76 -4.17
N LEU A 149 6.98 -8.45 -4.05
CA LEU A 149 7.50 -7.64 -2.93
C LEU A 149 6.55 -7.55 -1.74
N LEU A 150 5.35 -8.10 -1.84
CA LEU A 150 4.37 -8.11 -0.76
C LEU A 150 4.32 -9.47 -0.07
N ALA A 151 4.13 -9.47 1.25
CA ALA A 151 3.91 -10.66 2.04
C ALA A 151 2.43 -11.04 2.02
N ASP A 152 2.15 -12.33 2.00
CA ASP A 152 0.84 -12.89 2.24
C ASP A 152 0.45 -12.74 3.72
N TYR A 153 -0.75 -12.23 3.96
CA TYR A 153 -1.37 -12.20 5.27
C TYR A 153 -2.89 -12.34 5.14
N ASP A 154 -3.43 -13.41 5.70
CA ASP A 154 -4.87 -13.68 5.70
C ASP A 154 -5.55 -12.94 6.87
N SER A 155 -5.71 -11.63 6.69
CA SER A 155 -6.29 -10.75 7.70
C SER A 155 -7.74 -11.17 8.02
N PRO A 156 -8.08 -11.43 9.30
CA PRO A 156 -9.46 -11.69 9.68
C PRO A 156 -10.39 -10.50 9.40
N MET A 157 -9.87 -9.26 9.48
CA MET A 157 -10.61 -8.05 9.12
C MET A 157 -10.76 -7.91 7.61
N GLY A 158 -9.70 -8.19 6.85
CA GLY A 158 -9.67 -8.09 5.40
C GLY A 158 -10.64 -9.01 4.66
N ARG A 159 -10.97 -10.19 5.23
CA ARG A 159 -11.93 -11.14 4.64
C ARG A 159 -13.34 -10.56 4.43
N GLN A 160 -13.71 -9.54 5.21
CA GLN A 160 -15.03 -8.92 5.15
C GLN A 160 -15.19 -7.98 3.96
N PHE A 161 -14.08 -7.53 3.38
CA PHE A 161 -14.10 -6.58 2.27
C PHE A 161 -14.51 -7.26 0.95
N PRO A 162 -15.19 -6.53 0.05
CA PRO A 162 -15.61 -7.06 -1.24
C PRO A 162 -14.43 -7.66 -2.03
N PRO A 163 -14.59 -8.83 -2.69
CA PRO A 163 -13.49 -9.54 -3.35
C PRO A 163 -12.71 -8.70 -4.37
N GLN A 164 -13.37 -7.77 -5.08
CA GLN A 164 -12.74 -6.88 -6.06
C GLN A 164 -11.77 -5.86 -5.44
N TYR A 165 -11.84 -5.64 -4.13
CA TYR A 165 -10.97 -4.73 -3.38
C TYR A 165 -9.97 -5.46 -2.50
N ARG A 166 -9.66 -6.74 -2.74
CA ARG A 166 -8.63 -7.44 -1.99
C ARG A 166 -7.91 -8.48 -2.83
N SER A 167 -6.69 -8.80 -2.43
CA SER A 167 -5.95 -9.91 -3.00
C SER A 167 -6.63 -11.25 -2.68
N PRO A 168 -6.72 -12.19 -3.66
CA PRO A 168 -7.15 -13.55 -3.37
C PRO A 168 -6.15 -14.33 -2.48
N THR A 169 -4.89 -13.86 -2.39
CA THR A 169 -3.82 -14.49 -1.59
C THR A 169 -3.45 -13.68 -0.34
N GLY A 170 -4.17 -12.59 -0.05
CA GLY A 170 -3.91 -11.76 1.13
C GLY A 170 -2.66 -10.88 1.03
N THR A 171 -2.13 -10.64 -0.16
CA THR A 171 -0.94 -9.79 -0.37
C THR A 171 -1.22 -8.29 -0.29
N TRP A 172 -2.47 -7.89 -0.53
CA TRP A 172 -2.94 -6.51 -0.38
C TRP A 172 -4.43 -6.48 0.00
N HIS A 173 -4.82 -5.43 0.71
CA HIS A 173 -6.17 -5.22 1.22
C HIS A 173 -6.64 -3.82 0.91
N GLY A 174 -7.73 -3.69 0.16
CA GLY A 174 -8.35 -2.41 -0.17
C GLY A 174 -9.36 -1.98 0.88
N PHE A 175 -9.37 -0.70 1.22
CA PHE A 175 -10.28 -0.09 2.19
C PHE A 175 -10.47 1.39 1.85
N ALA A 176 -11.52 2.01 2.41
CA ALA A 176 -11.86 3.43 2.34
C ALA A 176 -11.59 4.03 0.95
N ALA A 177 -12.55 3.97 0.04
CA ALA A 177 -12.35 4.44 -1.32
C ALA A 177 -12.52 5.96 -1.49
N ARG A 178 -12.16 6.44 -2.67
CA ARG A 178 -12.57 7.74 -3.20
C ARG A 178 -13.08 7.59 -4.62
N ALA A 179 -13.88 8.54 -5.06
CA ALA A 179 -14.36 8.54 -6.44
C ALA A 179 -13.60 9.58 -7.28
N ARG A 180 -13.39 9.27 -8.56
CA ARG A 180 -12.88 10.21 -9.56
C ARG A 180 -14.02 11.08 -10.06
N VAL A 181 -14.07 12.33 -9.62
CA VAL A 181 -15.19 13.25 -9.86
C VAL A 181 -14.75 14.47 -10.67
N LEU A 182 -15.72 15.09 -11.33
CA LEU A 182 -15.54 16.42 -11.90
C LEU A 182 -15.92 17.45 -10.83
N ILE A 183 -14.97 18.29 -10.43
CA ILE A 183 -15.29 19.50 -9.68
C ILE A 183 -15.58 20.62 -10.68
N VAL A 184 -16.68 21.35 -10.51
CA VAL A 184 -17.15 22.37 -11.44
C VAL A 184 -17.35 23.69 -10.71
N ASN A 185 -16.85 24.81 -11.26
CA ASN A 185 -17.10 26.13 -10.70
C ASN A 185 -18.49 26.65 -11.10
N THR A 186 -19.36 26.85 -10.11
CA THR A 186 -20.78 27.20 -10.32
C THR A 186 -21.01 28.66 -10.70
N LYS A 187 -19.99 29.53 -10.60
CA LYS A 187 -20.04 30.89 -11.15
C LYS A 187 -19.66 30.95 -12.63
N LEU A 188 -18.92 29.95 -13.12
CA LEU A 188 -18.45 29.89 -14.50
C LEU A 188 -19.28 28.97 -15.39
N VAL A 189 -19.92 27.97 -14.81
CA VAL A 189 -20.73 26.98 -15.52
C VAL A 189 -22.08 26.82 -14.83
N SER A 190 -23.15 27.07 -15.58
CA SER A 190 -24.51 26.91 -15.08
C SER A 190 -24.83 25.42 -14.86
N GLU A 191 -25.84 25.11 -14.05
CA GLU A 191 -26.23 23.72 -13.76
C GLU A 191 -26.58 22.91 -15.02
N ALA A 192 -27.24 23.55 -16.00
CA ALA A 192 -27.65 22.91 -17.25
C ALA A 192 -26.49 22.63 -18.22
N GLU A 193 -25.34 23.27 -18.01
CA GLU A 193 -24.16 23.18 -18.88
C GLU A 193 -23.00 22.44 -18.20
N ARG A 194 -23.21 21.87 -17.01
CA ARG A 194 -22.14 21.18 -16.29
C ARG A 194 -21.67 19.97 -17.10
N PRO A 195 -20.34 19.76 -17.23
CA PRO A 195 -19.82 18.53 -17.78
C PRO A 195 -20.20 17.37 -16.87
N ASP A 196 -20.60 16.26 -17.48
CA ASP A 196 -21.12 15.07 -16.80
C ASP A 196 -20.41 13.78 -17.23
N SER A 197 -19.37 13.90 -18.04
CA SER A 197 -18.57 12.78 -18.53
C SER A 197 -17.08 13.10 -18.54
N ILE A 198 -16.24 12.06 -18.41
CA ILE A 198 -14.79 12.24 -18.63
C ILE A 198 -14.47 12.64 -20.08
N PHE A 199 -15.38 12.40 -21.04
CA PHE A 199 -15.21 12.83 -22.42
C PHE A 199 -15.30 14.35 -22.59
N ASP A 200 -15.91 15.07 -21.65
CA ASP A 200 -15.92 16.54 -21.66
C ASP A 200 -14.50 17.13 -21.50
N LEU A 201 -13.56 16.38 -20.91
CA LEU A 201 -12.15 16.79 -20.82
C LEU A 201 -11.47 16.90 -22.19
N VAL A 202 -12.00 16.25 -23.22
CA VAL A 202 -11.44 16.30 -24.58
C VAL A 202 -12.34 17.08 -25.55
N ASP A 203 -13.45 17.64 -25.07
CA ASP A 203 -14.33 18.47 -25.88
C ASP A 203 -13.69 19.86 -26.14
N PRO A 204 -13.53 20.27 -27.42
CA PRO A 204 -12.96 21.57 -27.77
C PRO A 204 -13.69 22.79 -27.16
N GLN A 205 -14.96 22.67 -26.77
CA GLN A 205 -15.69 23.76 -26.09
C GLN A 205 -15.04 24.15 -24.74
N TRP A 206 -14.29 23.22 -24.14
CA TRP A 206 -13.64 23.35 -22.85
C TRP A 206 -12.12 23.60 -22.95
N LYS A 207 -11.60 23.82 -24.16
CA LYS A 207 -10.18 24.04 -24.40
C LYS A 207 -9.61 25.12 -23.47
N ASP A 208 -8.53 24.76 -22.78
CA ASP A 208 -7.79 25.55 -21.78
C ASP A 208 -8.62 25.98 -20.54
N ARG A 209 -9.86 25.50 -20.43
CA ARG A 209 -10.81 25.78 -19.34
C ARG A 209 -11.08 24.58 -18.44
N CYS A 210 -10.54 23.40 -18.78
CA CYS A 210 -10.54 22.21 -17.95
C CYS A 210 -9.15 21.89 -17.39
N GLY A 211 -9.09 21.11 -16.31
CA GLY A 211 -7.82 20.66 -15.74
C GLY A 211 -7.82 19.21 -15.25
N ILE A 212 -6.62 18.65 -15.21
CA ILE A 212 -6.34 17.34 -14.64
C ILE A 212 -4.97 17.35 -13.95
N ALA A 213 -4.78 16.50 -12.95
CA ALA A 213 -3.44 16.23 -12.43
C ALA A 213 -2.62 15.40 -13.45
N LYS A 214 -1.29 15.39 -13.31
CA LYS A 214 -0.43 14.58 -14.18
C LYS A 214 -0.84 13.09 -14.13
N PRO A 215 -1.14 12.42 -15.26
CA PRO A 215 -1.63 11.03 -15.30
C PRO A 215 -0.53 9.99 -15.05
N LEU A 216 0.48 10.35 -14.26
CA LEU A 216 1.62 9.52 -13.88
C LEU A 216 1.80 9.41 -12.37
N ALA A 217 0.99 10.11 -11.57
CA ALA A 217 1.08 10.10 -10.12
C ALA A 217 -0.28 9.86 -9.46
N GLY A 218 -0.25 9.30 -8.24
CA GLY A 218 -1.41 9.09 -7.38
C GLY A 218 -2.59 8.40 -8.06
N THR A 219 -3.79 8.89 -7.76
CA THR A 219 -5.06 8.35 -8.24
C THR A 219 -5.28 8.60 -9.74
N THR A 220 -4.67 9.63 -10.31
CA THR A 220 -4.72 9.89 -11.76
C THR A 220 -3.93 8.86 -12.54
N ALA A 221 -2.81 8.36 -12.00
CA ALA A 221 -2.10 7.20 -12.54
C ALA A 221 -2.97 5.93 -12.52
N THR A 222 -3.61 5.63 -11.39
CA THR A 222 -4.57 4.51 -11.32
C THR A 222 -5.69 4.68 -12.34
N HIS A 223 -6.28 5.88 -12.46
CA HIS A 223 -7.35 6.14 -13.42
C HIS A 223 -6.87 5.90 -14.85
N ALA A 224 -5.70 6.42 -15.23
CA ALA A 224 -5.13 6.15 -16.55
C ALA A 224 -4.97 4.65 -16.81
N ALA A 225 -4.38 3.90 -15.86
CA ALA A 225 -4.23 2.45 -15.98
C ALA A 225 -5.57 1.72 -16.16
N CYS A 226 -6.61 2.14 -15.44
CA CYS A 226 -7.96 1.59 -15.57
C CYS A 226 -8.57 1.87 -16.95
N LEU A 227 -8.35 3.07 -17.52
CA LEU A 227 -8.80 3.39 -18.88
C LEU A 227 -8.06 2.57 -19.94
N PHE A 228 -6.74 2.38 -19.82
CA PHE A 228 -5.97 1.49 -20.70
C PHE A 228 -6.47 0.03 -20.61
N ALA A 229 -6.84 -0.43 -19.42
CA ALA A 229 -7.42 -1.76 -19.24
C ALA A 229 -8.82 -1.89 -19.86
N ALA A 230 -9.67 -0.88 -19.68
CA ALA A 230 -11.07 -0.92 -20.14
C ALA A 230 -11.23 -0.68 -21.66
N TRP A 231 -10.42 0.21 -22.23
CA TRP A 231 -10.55 0.64 -23.62
C TRP A 231 -9.54 -0.02 -24.56
N GLY A 232 -8.49 -0.63 -24.03
CA GLY A 232 -7.32 -1.02 -24.81
C GLY A 232 -6.43 0.18 -25.13
N ASP A 233 -5.25 -0.13 -25.66
CA ASP A 233 -4.14 0.83 -25.75
C ASP A 233 -4.46 1.96 -26.74
N GLU A 234 -4.91 1.64 -27.97
CA GLU A 234 -5.18 2.64 -29.02
C GLU A 234 -6.18 3.72 -28.60
N ARG A 235 -7.32 3.33 -28.02
CA ARG A 235 -8.35 4.27 -27.59
C ARG A 235 -7.92 5.11 -26.39
N ALA A 236 -7.21 4.50 -25.43
CA ALA A 236 -6.70 5.24 -24.27
C ALA A 236 -5.61 6.24 -24.67
N GLU A 237 -4.69 5.86 -25.54
CA GLU A 237 -3.66 6.75 -26.08
C GLU A 237 -4.27 7.94 -26.81
N ALA A 238 -5.25 7.69 -27.69
CA ALA A 238 -5.97 8.75 -28.40
C ALA A 238 -6.68 9.72 -27.44
N PHE A 239 -7.32 9.20 -26.39
CA PHE A 239 -7.96 10.03 -25.36
C PHE A 239 -6.96 10.92 -24.63
N PHE A 240 -5.84 10.37 -24.17
CA PHE A 240 -4.83 11.15 -23.42
C PHE A 240 -4.08 12.15 -24.30
N ALA A 241 -3.85 11.85 -25.58
CA ALA A 241 -3.30 12.80 -26.55
C ALA A 241 -4.25 13.99 -26.78
N ALA A 242 -5.55 13.72 -26.97
CA ALA A 242 -6.56 14.77 -27.08
C ALA A 242 -6.66 15.61 -25.80
N LEU A 243 -6.62 14.94 -24.64
CA LEU A 243 -6.69 15.59 -23.33
C LEU A 243 -5.53 16.57 -23.12
N LYS A 244 -4.30 16.21 -23.48
CA LYS A 244 -3.14 17.10 -23.38
C LYS A 244 -3.32 18.39 -24.20
N GLY A 245 -3.96 18.28 -25.37
CA GLY A 245 -4.24 19.44 -26.23
C GLY A 245 -5.41 20.31 -25.77
N ASN A 246 -6.16 19.87 -24.75
CA ASN A 246 -7.42 20.48 -24.34
C ASN A 246 -7.43 20.96 -22.88
N CYS A 247 -6.86 20.20 -21.94
CA CYS A 247 -6.85 20.54 -20.52
C CYS A 247 -5.49 21.02 -20.02
N ARG A 248 -5.52 21.90 -19.01
CA ARG A 248 -4.34 22.29 -18.24
C ARG A 248 -3.92 21.15 -17.31
N VAL A 249 -2.65 20.75 -17.39
CA VAL A 249 -2.07 19.74 -16.51
C VAL A 249 -1.49 20.42 -15.27
N LEU A 250 -1.93 19.98 -14.09
CA LEU A 250 -1.55 20.55 -12.80
C LEU A 250 -0.76 19.55 -11.95
N GLY A 251 -0.09 20.06 -10.91
CA GLY A 251 0.84 19.28 -10.08
C GLY A 251 0.21 18.17 -9.23
N GLY A 252 -1.12 18.17 -9.05
CA GLY A 252 -1.84 17.20 -8.23
C GLY A 252 -3.34 17.49 -8.17
N ASN A 253 -4.13 16.56 -7.61
CA ASN A 253 -5.58 16.66 -7.55
C ASN A 253 -6.04 17.84 -6.68
N LYS A 254 -5.37 18.08 -5.55
CA LYS A 254 -5.59 19.27 -4.70
C LYS A 254 -5.40 20.59 -5.46
N GLN A 255 -4.42 20.67 -6.36
CA GLN A 255 -4.19 21.84 -7.20
C GLN A 255 -5.30 22.00 -8.25
N VAL A 256 -5.82 20.91 -8.83
CA VAL A 256 -6.98 20.95 -9.73
C VAL A 256 -8.20 21.50 -8.99
N ALA A 257 -8.50 20.97 -7.80
CA ALA A 257 -9.63 21.41 -6.99
C ALA A 257 -9.56 22.91 -6.67
N ARG A 258 -8.39 23.39 -6.21
CA ARG A 258 -8.16 24.81 -5.92
C ARG A 258 -8.26 25.72 -7.15
N ALA A 259 -7.71 25.31 -8.30
CA ALA A 259 -7.79 26.09 -9.53
C ALA A 259 -9.25 26.25 -10.01
N VAL A 260 -10.06 25.21 -9.88
CA VAL A 260 -11.50 25.29 -10.18
C VAL A 260 -12.22 26.14 -9.14
N ALA A 261 -11.98 25.91 -7.85
CA ALA A 261 -12.60 26.69 -6.77
C ALA A 261 -12.30 28.20 -6.88
N GLY A 262 -11.06 28.56 -7.23
CA GLY A 262 -10.62 29.93 -7.46
C GLY A 262 -11.13 30.56 -8.76
N GLY A 263 -11.74 29.77 -9.65
CA GLY A 263 -12.26 30.24 -10.95
C GLY A 263 -11.20 30.42 -12.03
N GLU A 264 -10.02 29.83 -11.87
CA GLU A 264 -9.01 29.75 -12.94
C GLU A 264 -9.40 28.74 -14.03
N LEU A 265 -10.18 27.73 -13.65
CA LEU A 265 -10.70 26.66 -14.51
C LEU A 265 -12.21 26.55 -14.32
N ALA A 266 -12.93 26.23 -15.39
CA ALA A 266 -14.37 25.99 -15.35
C ALA A 266 -14.71 24.68 -14.63
N PHE A 267 -13.90 23.65 -14.87
CA PHE A 267 -13.99 22.37 -14.17
C PHE A 267 -12.67 21.59 -14.23
N GLY A 268 -12.59 20.47 -13.52
CA GLY A 268 -11.45 19.57 -13.62
C GLY A 268 -11.72 18.21 -12.98
N LEU A 269 -10.92 17.22 -13.36
CA LEU A 269 -11.02 15.87 -12.82
C LEU A 269 -10.13 15.72 -11.59
N THR A 270 -10.74 15.43 -10.44
CA THR A 270 -10.08 15.31 -9.15
C THR A 270 -10.66 14.14 -8.33
N ASP A 271 -10.23 14.00 -7.08
CA ASP A 271 -10.78 13.05 -6.12
C ASP A 271 -11.86 13.70 -5.23
N THR A 272 -12.77 12.89 -4.70
CA THR A 272 -13.85 13.36 -3.82
C THR A 272 -13.36 14.07 -2.55
N ASP A 273 -12.21 13.66 -2.01
CA ASP A 273 -11.61 14.24 -0.80
C ASP A 273 -11.08 15.66 -1.05
N ASP A 274 -10.47 15.91 -2.21
CA ASP A 274 -10.09 17.27 -2.60
C ASP A 274 -11.30 18.14 -2.93
N ALA A 275 -12.33 17.58 -3.59
CA ALA A 275 -13.50 18.35 -4.01
C ALA A 275 -14.42 18.75 -2.84
N ILE A 276 -14.61 17.85 -1.86
CA ILE A 276 -15.45 18.12 -0.69
C ILE A 276 -14.84 19.18 0.23
N VAL A 277 -13.51 19.23 0.33
CA VAL A 277 -12.81 20.25 1.11
C VAL A 277 -13.12 21.66 0.57
N GLU A 278 -13.07 21.85 -0.75
CA GLU A 278 -13.39 23.14 -1.36
C GLU A 278 -14.88 23.48 -1.22
N LEU A 279 -15.77 22.49 -1.40
CA LEU A 279 -17.21 22.68 -1.23
C LEU A 279 -17.57 23.12 0.21
N GLU A 280 -16.99 22.47 1.21
CA GLU A 280 -17.25 22.75 2.64
C GLU A 280 -16.58 24.04 3.13
N ALA A 281 -15.52 24.48 2.45
CA ALA A 281 -14.95 25.81 2.63
C ALA A 281 -15.86 26.94 2.08
N GLY A 282 -17.01 26.60 1.47
CA GLY A 282 -17.96 27.56 0.91
C GLY A 282 -17.54 28.12 -0.44
N MET A 283 -16.60 27.47 -1.14
CA MET A 283 -16.20 27.86 -2.48
C MET A 283 -17.35 27.58 -3.47
N PRO A 284 -17.47 28.35 -4.56
CA PRO A 284 -18.57 28.21 -5.52
C PRO A 284 -18.32 27.02 -6.45
N VAL A 285 -18.38 25.81 -5.90
CA VAL A 285 -18.11 24.57 -6.62
C VAL A 285 -19.26 23.58 -6.48
N ALA A 286 -19.35 22.65 -7.42
CA ALA A 286 -20.22 21.49 -7.37
C ALA A 286 -19.39 20.23 -7.65
N ILE A 287 -19.80 19.10 -7.05
CA ILE A 287 -19.21 17.79 -7.30
C ILE A 287 -20.13 17.04 -8.27
N VAL A 288 -19.58 16.64 -9.42
CA VAL A 288 -20.28 15.85 -10.42
C VAL A 288 -19.62 14.49 -10.55
N PHE A 289 -20.40 13.43 -10.40
CA PHE A 289 -19.98 12.06 -10.63
C PHE A 289 -20.15 11.77 -12.12
N PRO A 290 -19.06 11.53 -12.88
CA PRO A 290 -19.16 11.41 -14.33
C PRO A 290 -19.75 10.07 -14.78
N ASP A 291 -20.19 10.05 -16.03
CA ASP A 291 -20.58 8.85 -16.79
C ASP A 291 -21.78 8.09 -16.21
N GLN A 292 -22.73 8.83 -15.64
CA GLN A 292 -23.95 8.24 -15.04
C GLN A 292 -25.05 7.94 -16.06
N ARG A 293 -24.96 8.50 -17.26
CA ARG A 293 -25.89 8.22 -18.35
C ARG A 293 -25.50 6.95 -19.10
N PRO A 294 -26.45 6.18 -19.65
CA PRO A 294 -26.14 5.08 -20.54
C PRO A 294 -25.32 5.54 -21.75
N ALA A 295 -24.49 4.65 -22.27
CA ALA A 295 -23.75 4.83 -23.51
C ALA A 295 -24.67 5.32 -24.66
N VAL A 296 -24.29 6.41 -25.34
CA VAL A 296 -24.96 6.90 -26.56
C VAL A 296 -23.94 6.97 -27.69
N GLY A 297 -24.32 6.53 -28.89
CA GLY A 297 -23.54 6.80 -30.11
C GLY A 297 -22.18 6.08 -30.23
N GLY A 298 -21.93 4.99 -29.49
CA GLY A 298 -20.68 4.23 -29.54
C GLY A 298 -19.68 4.56 -28.43
N ASP A 299 -20.00 5.54 -27.57
CA ASP A 299 -19.27 5.73 -26.32
C ASP A 299 -19.58 4.63 -25.31
N VAL A 300 -18.62 4.30 -24.46
CA VAL A 300 -18.82 3.35 -23.37
C VAL A 300 -19.05 4.19 -22.13
N ALA A 301 -20.28 4.19 -21.62
CA ALA A 301 -20.55 4.72 -20.28
C ALA A 301 -19.82 3.83 -19.29
N LEU A 302 -18.68 4.32 -18.81
CA LEU A 302 -17.85 3.58 -17.87
C LEU A 302 -18.43 3.63 -16.47
N GLY A 303 -19.24 4.64 -16.11
CA GLY A 303 -19.55 4.94 -14.72
C GLY A 303 -18.38 5.63 -14.01
N THR A 304 -18.63 6.13 -12.81
CA THR A 304 -17.58 6.80 -12.03
C THR A 304 -16.57 5.78 -11.52
N LEU A 305 -15.27 6.08 -11.66
CA LEU A 305 -14.22 5.24 -11.09
C LEU A 305 -14.12 5.40 -9.57
N LYS A 306 -14.18 4.29 -8.84
CA LYS A 306 -13.97 4.21 -7.38
C LYS A 306 -12.65 3.52 -7.05
N ILE A 307 -11.71 4.27 -6.46
CA ILE A 307 -10.34 3.81 -6.16
C ILE A 307 -10.21 3.55 -4.66
N PRO A 308 -9.84 2.33 -4.22
CA PRO A 308 -9.58 2.05 -2.80
C PRO A 308 -8.22 2.64 -2.36
N ASN A 309 -8.08 2.99 -1.08
CA ASN A 309 -6.75 2.92 -0.46
C ASN A 309 -6.34 1.43 -0.41
N THR A 310 -5.04 1.14 -0.34
CA THR A 310 -4.55 -0.24 -0.17
C THR A 310 -3.56 -0.33 0.99
N LEU A 311 -3.60 -1.47 1.68
CA LEU A 311 -2.67 -1.87 2.73
C LEU A 311 -1.93 -3.13 2.29
N ALA A 312 -0.62 -3.14 2.44
CA ALA A 312 0.19 -4.31 2.14
C ALA A 312 1.40 -4.42 3.07
N ILE A 313 1.66 -5.62 3.58
CA ILE A 313 2.86 -5.91 4.36
C ILE A 313 4.00 -6.17 3.39
N ILE A 314 5.17 -5.58 3.64
CA ILE A 314 6.33 -5.77 2.78
C ILE A 314 6.96 -7.15 3.03
N ARG A 315 7.28 -7.87 1.94
CA ARG A 315 8.01 -9.14 2.04
C ARG A 315 9.37 -8.90 2.66
N GLY A 316 9.65 -9.59 3.76
CA GLY A 316 10.89 -9.42 4.51
C GLY A 316 10.85 -8.32 5.58
N ALA A 317 9.67 -7.77 5.90
CA ALA A 317 9.47 -6.86 7.03
C ALA A 317 10.06 -7.44 8.33
N GLU A 318 10.92 -6.66 8.99
CA GLU A 318 11.56 -7.07 10.25
C GLU A 318 10.54 -7.11 11.40
N ARG A 319 9.52 -6.24 11.36
CA ARG A 319 8.51 -6.05 12.41
C ARG A 319 7.14 -6.59 11.97
N ARG A 320 7.15 -7.82 11.45
CA ARG A 320 5.98 -8.44 10.82
C ARG A 320 4.76 -8.49 11.74
N THR A 321 4.93 -8.87 13.01
CA THR A 321 3.82 -8.96 13.96
C THR A 321 3.18 -7.60 14.23
N GLU A 322 3.97 -6.54 14.37
CA GLU A 322 3.48 -5.18 14.54
C GLU A 322 2.76 -4.68 13.27
N ALA A 323 3.26 -5.03 12.09
CA ALA A 323 2.62 -4.70 10.81
C ALA A 323 1.27 -5.41 10.64
N GLU A 324 1.15 -6.69 11.02
CA GLU A 324 -0.10 -7.44 11.00
C GLU A 324 -1.14 -6.82 11.95
N LEU A 325 -0.74 -6.45 13.16
CA LEU A 325 -1.60 -5.76 14.13
C LEU A 325 -2.08 -4.40 13.61
N LEU A 326 -1.19 -3.61 13.02
CA LEU A 326 -1.56 -2.31 12.45
C LEU A 326 -2.46 -2.49 11.23
N LEU A 327 -2.21 -3.46 10.36
CA LEU A 327 -3.05 -3.75 9.20
C LEU A 327 -4.47 -4.10 9.63
N ASP A 328 -4.64 -5.00 10.60
CA ASP A 328 -5.96 -5.35 11.13
C ASP A 328 -6.67 -4.16 11.76
N TYR A 329 -5.92 -3.32 12.51
CA TYR A 329 -6.47 -2.09 13.08
C TYR A 329 -6.98 -1.12 11.99
N LEU A 330 -6.19 -0.91 10.94
CA LEU A 330 -6.54 -0.01 9.83
C LEU A 330 -7.74 -0.53 9.01
N LEU A 331 -7.93 -1.85 8.94
CA LEU A 331 -9.09 -2.47 8.30
C LEU A 331 -10.35 -2.51 9.18
N SER A 332 -10.26 -2.05 10.43
CA SER A 332 -11.41 -2.06 11.34
C SER A 332 -12.52 -1.10 10.87
N PRO A 333 -13.80 -1.43 11.14
CA PRO A 333 -14.92 -0.54 10.82
C PRO A 333 -14.75 0.88 11.40
N ALA A 334 -14.19 1.00 12.60
CA ALA A 334 -13.99 2.28 13.28
C ALA A 334 -13.05 3.23 12.50
N VAL A 335 -12.02 2.68 11.83
CA VAL A 335 -11.11 3.48 11.01
C VAL A 335 -11.81 3.99 9.75
N GLU A 336 -12.59 3.15 9.07
CA GLU A 336 -13.38 3.59 7.91
C GLU A 336 -14.47 4.60 8.29
N GLU A 337 -15.16 4.42 9.42
CA GLU A 337 -16.12 5.40 9.95
C GLU A 337 -15.46 6.76 10.18
N ARG A 338 -14.25 6.76 10.74
CA ARG A 338 -13.47 7.99 10.95
C ARG A 338 -13.06 8.66 9.64
N LEU A 339 -12.61 7.89 8.65
CA LEU A 339 -12.22 8.41 7.34
C LEU A 339 -13.42 8.95 6.54
N ALA A 340 -14.61 8.35 6.72
CA ALA A 340 -15.85 8.77 6.09
C ALA A 340 -16.51 9.98 6.76
N GLY A 341 -16.52 10.01 8.10
CA GLY A 341 -17.06 11.13 8.88
C GLY A 341 -16.11 12.33 8.97
N GLY A 342 -14.81 12.10 8.79
CA GLY A 342 -13.78 13.13 8.84
C GLY A 342 -13.69 14.01 7.59
N PRO A 343 -12.68 14.90 7.53
CA PRO A 343 -12.51 15.84 6.42
C PRO A 343 -12.21 15.14 5.08
N SER A 344 -11.58 13.97 5.09
CA SER A 344 -11.33 13.20 3.86
C SER A 344 -12.60 12.65 3.20
N ALA A 345 -13.71 12.53 3.95
CA ALA A 345 -14.99 12.01 3.50
C ALA A 345 -14.88 10.75 2.59
N GLN A 346 -13.99 9.81 2.92
CA GLN A 346 -13.77 8.63 2.09
C GLN A 346 -15.01 7.73 2.11
N ILE A 347 -15.19 6.95 1.04
CA ILE A 347 -16.33 6.06 0.83
C ILE A 347 -16.00 4.71 1.47
N PRO A 348 -16.70 4.28 2.54
CA PRO A 348 -16.45 3.00 3.17
C PRO A 348 -16.60 1.83 2.19
N LEU A 349 -15.75 0.81 2.35
CA LEU A 349 -15.82 -0.45 1.62
C LEU A 349 -16.18 -1.61 2.55
N ASN A 350 -15.98 -1.46 3.85
CA ASN A 350 -16.34 -2.45 4.85
C ASN A 350 -17.88 -2.50 4.97
N PRO A 351 -18.52 -3.68 4.77
CA PRO A 351 -19.97 -3.81 4.80
C PRO A 351 -20.58 -3.58 6.19
N ALA A 352 -19.78 -3.60 7.27
CA ALA A 352 -20.25 -3.30 8.61
C ALA A 352 -20.39 -1.79 8.86
N VAL A 353 -19.80 -0.94 8.01
CA VAL A 353 -19.82 0.52 8.17
C VAL A 353 -21.09 1.08 7.56
N THR A 354 -21.88 1.77 8.40
CA THR A 354 -23.14 2.41 7.99
C THR A 354 -22.99 3.91 7.76
N THR A 355 -21.87 4.51 8.21
CA THR A 355 -21.56 5.92 7.99
C THR A 355 -21.43 6.18 6.50
N ARG A 356 -22.26 7.10 5.98
CA ARG A 356 -22.16 7.52 4.59
C ARG A 356 -21.04 8.54 4.43
N SER A 357 -20.25 8.43 3.37
CA SER A 357 -19.38 9.51 2.92
C SER A 357 -20.21 10.77 2.66
N ARG A 358 -19.74 11.90 3.20
CA ARG A 358 -20.35 13.22 2.98
C ARG A 358 -20.14 13.74 1.55
N ALA A 359 -19.16 13.19 0.83
CA ALA A 359 -18.90 13.51 -0.57
C ALA A 359 -19.74 12.67 -1.55
N ALA A 360 -20.37 11.58 -1.08
CA ALA A 360 -21.21 10.73 -1.92
C ALA A 360 -22.65 11.28 -2.03
N PRO A 361 -23.25 11.31 -3.24
CA PRO A 361 -24.62 11.76 -3.44
C PRO A 361 -25.60 10.78 -2.81
N GLN A 362 -26.86 11.20 -2.61
CA GLN A 362 -27.89 10.36 -1.99
C GLN A 362 -28.34 9.20 -2.89
N ASP A 363 -28.43 9.47 -4.19
CA ASP A 363 -28.90 8.52 -5.18
C ASP A 363 -27.84 7.44 -5.51
N PRO A 364 -28.27 6.24 -5.96
CA PRO A 364 -27.36 5.22 -6.45
C PRO A 364 -26.50 5.73 -7.61
N LEU A 365 -25.23 5.37 -7.60
CA LEU A 365 -24.27 5.68 -8.66
C LEU A 365 -24.01 4.47 -9.55
N VAL A 366 -23.81 4.73 -10.82
CA VAL A 366 -23.18 3.79 -11.75
C VAL A 366 -21.68 3.86 -11.53
N TRP A 367 -21.11 2.76 -11.02
CA TRP A 367 -19.68 2.61 -10.79
C TRP A 367 -19.00 1.95 -11.98
N MET A 368 -17.76 2.33 -12.24
CA MET A 368 -16.91 1.65 -13.21
C MET A 368 -16.57 0.24 -12.74
N GLU A 369 -16.87 -0.72 -13.60
CA GLU A 369 -16.40 -2.10 -13.45
C GLU A 369 -14.90 -2.13 -13.75
N VAL A 370 -14.12 -2.50 -12.74
CA VAL A 370 -12.66 -2.46 -12.80
C VAL A 370 -12.05 -3.73 -12.22
N ASP A 371 -11.11 -4.29 -12.98
CA ASP A 371 -10.11 -5.20 -12.46
C ASP A 371 -8.77 -4.47 -12.30
N PHE A 372 -8.42 -4.16 -11.05
CA PHE A 372 -7.17 -3.47 -10.75
C PHE A 372 -5.93 -4.30 -11.10
N ASN A 373 -6.01 -5.64 -11.15
CA ASN A 373 -4.89 -6.48 -11.57
C ASN A 373 -4.59 -6.29 -13.05
N THR A 374 -5.64 -6.26 -13.87
CA THR A 374 -5.52 -5.95 -15.30
C THR A 374 -4.99 -4.52 -15.51
N ALA A 375 -5.49 -3.54 -14.74
CA ALA A 375 -4.96 -2.16 -14.77
C ALA A 375 -3.46 -2.11 -14.42
N ALA A 376 -3.04 -2.80 -13.35
CA ALA A 376 -1.63 -2.87 -12.97
C ALA A 376 -0.76 -3.58 -14.01
N ALA A 377 -1.29 -4.60 -14.70
CA ALA A 377 -0.58 -5.26 -15.81
C ALA A 377 -0.39 -4.35 -17.04
N LYS A 378 -1.30 -3.39 -17.25
CA LYS A 378 -1.22 -2.39 -18.32
C LYS A 378 -0.30 -1.22 -18.00
N TRP A 379 0.04 -1.03 -16.73
CA TRP A 379 0.76 0.17 -16.27
C TRP A 379 2.06 0.44 -17.01
N ASP A 380 2.91 -0.57 -17.25
CA ASP A 380 4.22 -0.32 -17.86
C ASP A 380 4.11 0.24 -19.29
N HIS A 381 3.08 -0.17 -20.04
CA HIS A 381 2.78 0.40 -21.35
C HIS A 381 2.21 1.81 -21.21
N ALA A 382 1.14 1.96 -20.42
CA ALA A 382 0.50 3.24 -20.18
C ALA A 382 1.49 4.30 -19.69
N ALA A 383 2.34 3.98 -18.72
CA ALA A 383 3.30 4.90 -18.14
C ALA A 383 4.43 5.29 -19.10
N ARG A 384 4.80 4.45 -20.06
CA ARG A 384 5.75 4.84 -21.12
C ARG A 384 5.11 5.89 -22.02
N PHE A 385 3.95 5.58 -22.60
CA PHE A 385 3.21 6.49 -23.45
C PHE A 385 2.93 7.83 -22.74
N LEU A 386 2.36 7.78 -21.53
CA LEU A 386 2.01 8.98 -20.75
C LEU A 386 3.25 9.79 -20.38
N ARG A 387 4.41 9.17 -20.17
CA ARG A 387 5.66 9.91 -19.93
C ARG A 387 6.11 10.64 -21.18
N ASP A 388 6.11 9.97 -22.33
CA ASP A 388 6.53 10.58 -23.59
C ASP A 388 5.56 11.71 -23.98
N GLU A 389 4.26 11.48 -23.81
CA GLU A 389 3.21 12.45 -24.12
C GLU A 389 3.29 13.67 -23.18
N PHE A 390 3.44 13.47 -21.86
CA PHE A 390 3.42 14.56 -20.88
C PHE A 390 4.82 15.03 -20.43
N ALA A 391 5.90 14.67 -21.14
CA ALA A 391 7.28 15.08 -20.83
C ALA A 391 7.57 16.57 -21.04
N THR A 392 6.76 17.27 -21.83
CA THR A 392 7.01 18.65 -22.28
C THR A 392 6.13 19.72 -21.60
N ALA A 393 5.30 19.31 -20.64
CA ALA A 393 4.35 20.20 -19.96
C ALA A 393 4.93 20.84 -18.68
N GLU A 394 6.21 21.22 -18.70
CA GLU A 394 6.86 21.98 -17.60
C GLU A 394 6.64 23.48 -17.72
#